data_AF-A0A816THP3-F1
#
_entry.id   AF-A0A816THP3-F1
#
_cell.length_a   1.000
_cell.length_b   1.000
_cell.length_c   1.000
_cell.angle_alpha   90.00
_cell.angle_beta   90.00
_cell.angle_gamma   90.00
#
_symmetry.space_group_name_H-M   'P 1'
#
loop_
_entity.id
_entity.type
_entity.pdbx_description
1 polymer ?
#
loop_
_entity_poly.entity_id
_entity_poly.type
_entity_poly.pdbx_seq_one_letter_code
_entity_poly.pdbx_strand_id
1 'polypeptide(L)'
;MNGIPPHTEHGLFADDTALWASSHQLANLNGRLQQSINEFEKWCKAWKLKQQPIKTELVHFSIHPRKKYKNPAQVKVENIIIQPATFTRYLGMIMDNRLTWRTHLKRVETRIPARLILLRFLNRTAIEPNHNIMLNLYKSLVRTVIIYGYPVLLSADNKRWDRIQIIQSKALRVALGLPHYTSADYIHRIANIPRIKDYAINLLEKASSTASSNNEMIYHRSLQDILLVS
;
A
#
# COMPACT_ATOMS: atom_id res chain seq x y z
N MET A 1 6.67 -22.67 -9.09
CA MET A 1 8.09 -22.38 -8.75
C MET A 1 8.46 -23.33 -7.61
N ASN A 2 8.79 -24.58 -7.94
CA ASN A 2 8.66 -25.70 -6.99
C ASN A 2 9.93 -25.95 -6.13
N GLY A 3 10.89 -25.02 -6.15
CA GLY A 3 12.17 -25.14 -5.45
C GLY A 3 12.40 -24.09 -4.36
N ILE A 4 11.42 -23.22 -4.05
CA ILE A 4 11.58 -22.26 -2.96
C ILE A 4 11.68 -23.01 -1.62
N PRO A 5 12.68 -22.72 -0.77
CA PRO A 5 12.83 -23.34 0.55
C PRO A 5 11.58 -23.21 1.43
N PRO A 6 11.33 -24.19 2.31
CA PRO A 6 10.29 -24.05 3.34
C PRO A 6 10.56 -22.82 4.21
N HIS A 7 9.49 -22.11 4.59
CA HIS A 7 9.53 -20.84 5.35
C HIS A 7 10.00 -19.60 4.58
N THR A 8 10.06 -19.68 3.24
CA THR A 8 10.07 -18.50 2.36
C THR A 8 8.76 -18.46 1.60
N GLU A 9 8.13 -17.28 1.58
CA GLU A 9 6.95 -16.99 0.79
C GLU A 9 7.33 -16.10 -0.40
N HIS A 10 6.47 -16.08 -1.41
CA HIS A 10 6.70 -15.33 -2.63
C HIS A 10 5.41 -14.77 -3.22
N GLY A 11 5.56 -13.68 -3.96
CA GLY A 11 4.49 -12.98 -4.65
C GLY A 11 4.94 -12.63 -6.06
N LEU A 12 4.12 -12.99 -7.04
CA LEU A 12 4.39 -12.76 -8.45
C LEU A 12 3.30 -11.89 -9.03
N PHE A 13 3.68 -10.81 -9.69
CA PHE A 13 2.76 -9.95 -10.43
C PHE A 13 3.46 -9.43 -11.68
N ALA A 14 3.06 -9.93 -12.85
CA ALA A 14 3.78 -9.67 -14.10
C ALA A 14 5.29 -9.95 -13.96
N ASP A 15 6.15 -8.95 -14.15
CA ASP A 15 7.60 -9.02 -13.98
C ASP A 15 8.07 -8.75 -12.55
N ASP A 16 7.23 -8.16 -11.69
CA ASP A 16 7.55 -7.89 -10.29
C ASP A 16 7.46 -9.19 -9.47
N THR A 17 8.61 -9.60 -8.91
CA THR A 17 8.72 -10.74 -8.00
C THR A 17 9.14 -10.27 -6.61
N ALA A 18 8.42 -10.69 -5.58
CA ALA A 18 8.78 -10.49 -4.19
C ALA A 18 9.07 -11.84 -3.52
N LEU A 19 10.15 -11.90 -2.75
CA LEU A 19 10.51 -13.01 -1.88
C LEU A 19 10.61 -12.49 -0.45
N TRP A 20 9.98 -13.15 0.51
CA TRP A 20 10.10 -12.78 1.91
C TRP A 20 10.17 -13.98 2.83
N ALA A 21 10.87 -13.81 3.94
CA ALA A 21 11.02 -14.82 4.98
C ALA A 21 11.02 -14.15 6.35
N SER A 22 10.71 -14.91 7.39
CA SER A 22 10.73 -14.44 8.78
C SER A 22 11.61 -15.35 9.64
N SER A 23 12.32 -14.76 10.60
CA SER A 23 13.19 -15.47 11.55
C SER A 23 13.56 -14.58 12.73
N HIS A 24 13.73 -15.18 13.92
CA HIS A 24 14.24 -14.48 15.10
C HIS A 24 15.74 -14.15 15.02
N GLN A 25 16.50 -14.96 14.25
CA GLN A 25 17.93 -14.84 14.04
C GLN A 25 18.24 -14.34 12.62
N LEU A 26 19.09 -13.32 12.53
CA LEU A 26 19.46 -12.68 11.26
C LEU A 26 20.26 -13.62 10.34
N ALA A 27 21.13 -14.46 10.90
CA ALA A 27 21.92 -15.42 10.12
C ALA A 27 21.02 -16.42 9.38
N ASN A 28 20.04 -16.99 10.08
CA ASN A 28 19.06 -17.90 9.48
C ASN A 28 18.19 -17.19 8.44
N LEU A 29 17.80 -15.94 8.69
CA LEU A 29 17.05 -15.14 7.72
C LEU A 29 17.85 -14.96 6.44
N ASN A 30 19.13 -14.59 6.56
CA ASN A 30 19.99 -14.36 5.41
C ASN A 30 20.24 -15.65 4.62
N GLY A 31 20.50 -16.75 5.32
CA GLY A 31 20.67 -18.06 4.70
C GLY A 31 19.42 -18.49 3.91
N ARG A 32 18.23 -18.36 4.52
CA ARG A 32 16.95 -18.68 3.86
C ARG A 32 16.70 -17.81 2.63
N LEU A 33 16.89 -16.50 2.75
CA LEU A 33 16.70 -15.57 1.63
C LEU A 33 17.69 -15.85 0.50
N GLN A 34 18.98 -16.03 0.81
CA GLN A 34 19.99 -16.32 -0.20
C GLN A 34 19.72 -17.65 -0.90
N GLN A 35 19.34 -18.70 -0.16
CA GLN A 35 18.96 -19.98 -0.76
C GLN A 35 17.77 -19.82 -1.69
N SER A 36 16.75 -19.04 -1.28
CA SER A 36 15.56 -18.79 -2.09
C SER A 36 15.88 -18.01 -3.37
N ILE A 37 16.76 -17.02 -3.28
CA ILE A 37 17.28 -16.27 -4.44
C ILE A 37 18.05 -17.20 -5.38
N ASN A 38 18.91 -18.07 -4.86
CA ASN A 38 19.67 -19.01 -5.69
C ASN A 38 18.74 -19.98 -6.45
N GLU A 39 17.68 -20.47 -5.81
CA GLU A 39 16.68 -21.32 -6.47
C GLU A 39 15.85 -20.53 -7.49
N PHE A 40 15.52 -19.27 -7.20
CA PHE A 40 14.90 -18.38 -8.19
C PHE A 40 15.82 -18.11 -9.38
N GLU A 41 17.12 -17.89 -9.18
CA GLU A 41 18.10 -17.74 -10.24
C GLU A 41 18.18 -18.98 -11.14
N LYS A 42 18.19 -20.18 -10.57
CA LYS A 42 18.14 -21.44 -11.34
C LYS A 42 16.86 -21.52 -12.18
N TRP A 43 15.72 -21.17 -11.58
CA TRP A 43 14.43 -21.14 -12.28
C TRP A 43 14.45 -20.11 -13.42
N CYS A 44 14.86 -18.86 -13.17
CA CYS A 44 14.99 -17.84 -14.21
C CYS A 44 15.87 -18.31 -15.38
N LYS A 45 17.02 -18.94 -15.09
CA LYS A 45 17.91 -19.50 -16.13
C LYS A 45 17.22 -20.59 -16.95
N ALA A 46 16.51 -21.51 -16.31
CA ALA A 46 15.77 -22.57 -17.00
C ALA A 46 14.70 -22.00 -17.95
N TRP A 47 14.08 -20.89 -17.57
CA TRP A 47 13.05 -20.20 -18.35
C TRP A 47 13.59 -19.06 -19.22
N LYS A 48 14.92 -18.92 -19.35
CA LYS A 48 15.59 -17.86 -20.12
C LYS A 48 15.19 -16.43 -19.72
N LEU A 49 14.85 -16.23 -18.45
CA LEU A 49 14.56 -14.93 -17.85
C LEU A 49 15.85 -14.34 -17.28
N LYS A 50 16.06 -13.04 -17.51
CA LYS A 50 17.20 -12.29 -16.99
C LYS A 50 16.76 -11.43 -15.80
N GLN A 51 17.45 -11.53 -14.67
CA GLN A 51 17.15 -10.69 -13.51
C GLN A 51 17.75 -9.29 -13.71
N GLN A 52 17.22 -8.31 -12.99
CA GLN A 52 17.73 -6.94 -13.02
C GLN A 52 18.20 -6.55 -11.61
N PRO A 53 19.42 -6.95 -11.19
CA PRO A 53 19.91 -6.70 -9.83
C PRO A 53 19.86 -5.23 -9.43
N ILE A 54 20.06 -4.30 -10.38
CA ILE A 54 20.00 -2.86 -10.16
C ILE A 54 18.59 -2.39 -9.74
N LYS A 55 17.53 -3.06 -10.19
CA LYS A 55 16.14 -2.78 -9.81
C LYS A 55 15.69 -3.58 -8.58
N THR A 56 16.48 -4.56 -8.14
CA THR A 56 16.15 -5.38 -6.97
C THR A 56 16.40 -4.59 -5.69
N GLU A 57 15.39 -4.50 -4.85
CA GLU A 57 15.47 -3.84 -3.54
C GLU A 57 15.41 -4.88 -2.42
N LEU A 58 16.29 -4.75 -1.44
CA LEU A 58 16.23 -5.51 -0.19
C LEU A 58 15.74 -4.59 0.93
N VAL A 59 14.74 -5.02 1.71
CA VAL A 59 14.32 -4.29 2.92
C VAL A 59 14.15 -5.27 4.07
N HIS A 60 14.65 -4.89 5.24
CA HIS A 60 14.40 -5.61 6.48
C HIS A 60 13.27 -4.95 7.25
N PHE A 61 12.21 -5.71 7.51
CA PHE A 61 11.14 -5.26 8.40
C PHE A 61 11.46 -5.61 9.85
N SER A 62 11.43 -4.63 10.74
CA SER A 62 11.59 -4.84 12.17
C SER A 62 10.70 -3.89 12.96
N ILE A 63 9.84 -4.46 13.79
CA ILE A 63 8.96 -3.72 14.71
C ILE A 63 9.77 -3.12 15.87
N HIS A 64 10.97 -3.67 16.18
CA HIS A 64 11.79 -3.23 17.31
C HIS A 64 12.64 -2.00 16.93
N PRO A 65 12.35 -0.78 17.47
CA PRO A 65 12.98 0.46 17.02
C PRO A 65 14.49 0.54 17.28
N ARG A 66 14.97 -0.22 18.27
CA ARG A 66 16.35 -0.23 18.75
C ARG A 66 17.20 -1.35 18.15
N LYS A 67 16.59 -2.29 17.42
CA LYS A 67 17.31 -3.38 16.75
C LYS A 67 17.89 -2.86 15.44
N LYS A 68 18.88 -1.98 15.52
CA LYS A 68 19.79 -1.73 14.39
C LYS A 68 20.69 -2.94 14.30
N TYR A 69 20.51 -3.75 13.27
CA TYR A 69 21.43 -4.84 13.01
C TYR A 69 22.81 -4.22 12.76
N LYS A 70 23.78 -4.47 13.66
CA LYS A 70 25.15 -3.97 13.53
C LYS A 70 25.75 -4.35 12.18
N ASN A 71 25.44 -5.58 11.73
CA ASN A 71 25.70 -6.09 10.40
C ASN A 71 24.35 -6.47 9.78
N PRO A 72 23.73 -5.63 8.95
CA PRO A 72 22.46 -6.00 8.34
C PRO A 72 22.71 -7.12 7.31
N ALA A 73 21.76 -8.06 7.19
CA ALA A 73 21.85 -9.11 6.19
C ALA A 73 21.97 -8.50 4.77
N GLN A 74 22.80 -9.12 3.95
CA GLN A 74 23.02 -8.74 2.56
C GLN A 74 22.77 -9.97 1.72
N VAL A 75 22.07 -9.78 0.60
CA VAL A 75 21.82 -10.84 -0.37
C VAL A 75 22.57 -10.55 -1.66
N LYS A 76 22.96 -11.60 -2.36
CA LYS A 76 23.65 -11.55 -3.65
C LYS A 76 22.68 -11.98 -4.74
N VAL A 77 22.56 -11.17 -5.79
CA VAL A 77 21.73 -11.43 -6.98
C VAL A 77 22.59 -11.26 -8.22
N GLU A 78 22.72 -12.28 -9.05
CA GLU A 78 23.60 -12.33 -10.23
C GLU A 78 25.03 -11.79 -9.94
N ASN A 79 25.59 -12.19 -8.80
CA ASN A 79 26.87 -11.73 -8.26
C ASN A 79 26.95 -10.29 -7.72
N ILE A 80 25.87 -9.52 -7.76
CA ILE A 80 25.81 -8.16 -7.20
C ILE A 80 25.26 -8.21 -5.78
N ILE A 81 25.93 -7.54 -4.84
CA ILE A 81 25.48 -7.44 -3.45
C ILE A 81 24.40 -6.35 -3.38
N ILE A 82 23.20 -6.74 -2.93
CA ILE A 82 22.08 -5.83 -2.69
C ILE A 82 22.12 -5.37 -1.24
N GLN A 83 22.29 -4.07 -1.05
CA GLN A 83 22.28 -3.46 0.28
C GLN A 83 20.84 -3.20 0.76
N PRO A 84 20.57 -3.36 2.06
CA PRO A 84 19.24 -3.14 2.60
C PRO A 84 18.87 -1.64 2.59
N ALA A 85 17.75 -1.32 1.96
CA ALA A 85 17.15 0.00 1.93
C ALA A 85 16.25 0.25 3.16
N THR A 86 15.90 1.53 3.36
CA THR A 86 15.00 1.94 4.46
C THR A 86 13.52 1.87 4.08
N PHE A 87 13.22 1.80 2.79
CA PHE A 87 11.89 1.59 2.22
C PHE A 87 12.02 0.85 0.89
N THR A 88 10.95 0.18 0.48
CA THR A 88 10.85 -0.44 -0.84
C THR A 88 9.52 -0.08 -1.50
N ARG A 89 9.50 -0.07 -2.83
CA ARG A 89 8.27 0.04 -3.61
C ARG A 89 7.88 -1.31 -4.19
N TYR A 90 6.69 -1.77 -3.85
CA TYR A 90 6.10 -2.98 -4.43
C TYR A 90 4.64 -2.71 -4.79
N LEU A 91 4.24 -3.02 -6.04
CA LEU A 91 2.88 -2.81 -6.55
C LEU A 91 2.32 -1.42 -6.22
N GLY A 92 3.11 -0.38 -6.51
CA GLY A 92 2.73 1.02 -6.27
C GLY A 92 2.67 1.46 -4.79
N MET A 93 2.74 0.53 -3.83
CA MET A 93 2.83 0.82 -2.40
C MET A 93 4.28 1.08 -2.00
N ILE A 94 4.47 1.88 -0.93
CA ILE A 94 5.80 2.13 -0.37
C ILE A 94 5.80 1.61 1.06
N MET A 95 6.60 0.59 1.32
CA MET A 95 6.75 -0.02 2.64
C MET A 95 8.05 0.49 3.25
N ASP A 96 7.97 1.26 4.33
CA ASP A 96 9.15 1.58 5.13
C ASP A 96 9.51 0.39 6.03
N ASN A 97 10.78 0.28 6.40
CA ASN A 97 11.33 -0.82 7.21
C ASN A 97 10.65 -1.04 8.58
N ARG A 98 9.82 -0.09 9.02
CA ARG A 98 9.04 -0.15 10.25
C ARG A 98 7.53 -0.28 10.01
N LEU A 99 7.12 -0.42 8.75
CA LEU A 99 5.71 -0.48 8.31
C LEU A 99 4.88 0.64 8.92
N THR A 100 5.47 1.83 9.06
CA THR A 100 4.75 2.99 9.57
C THR A 100 3.93 3.64 8.49
N TRP A 101 4.13 3.35 7.20
CA TRP A 101 3.40 3.97 6.08
C TRP A 101 3.63 5.46 5.91
N ARG A 102 4.58 6.06 6.66
CA ARG A 102 4.86 7.51 6.61
C ARG A 102 5.32 7.94 5.21
N THR A 103 6.23 7.18 4.61
CA THR A 103 6.76 7.48 3.28
C THR A 103 5.68 7.34 2.20
N HIS A 104 4.81 6.34 2.34
CA HIS A 104 3.66 6.16 1.46
C HIS A 104 2.68 7.35 1.57
N LEU A 105 2.29 7.72 2.79
CA LEU A 105 1.38 8.84 3.00
C LEU A 105 1.95 10.16 2.47
N LYS A 106 3.25 10.41 2.64
CA LYS A 106 3.90 11.59 2.05
C LYS A 106 3.78 11.62 0.52
N ARG A 107 3.89 10.47 -0.15
CA ARG A 107 3.68 10.35 -1.60
C ARG A 107 2.22 10.57 -2.00
N VAL A 108 1.26 10.11 -1.20
CA VAL A 108 -0.15 10.42 -1.41
C VAL A 108 -0.35 11.94 -1.29
N GLU A 109 0.13 12.55 -0.21
CA GLU A 109 0.04 13.99 0.05
C GLU A 109 0.63 14.85 -1.07
N THR A 110 1.71 14.43 -1.72
CA THR A 110 2.31 15.18 -2.83
C THR A 110 1.49 15.11 -4.13
N ARG A 111 0.71 14.04 -4.31
CA ARG A 111 -0.12 13.84 -5.52
C ARG A 111 -1.46 14.57 -5.47
N ILE A 112 -1.95 14.88 -4.28
CA ILE A 112 -3.29 15.42 -4.08
C ILE A 112 -3.43 16.90 -4.52
N PRO A 113 -2.49 17.82 -4.25
CA PRO A 113 -2.65 19.25 -4.56
C PRO A 113 -3.03 19.52 -6.02
N ALA A 114 -2.36 18.90 -6.98
CA ALA A 114 -2.66 19.06 -8.40
C ALA A 114 -4.11 18.65 -8.74
N ARG A 115 -4.60 17.57 -8.12
CA ARG A 115 -5.98 17.08 -8.31
C ARG A 115 -7.01 18.01 -7.67
N LEU A 116 -6.68 18.59 -6.52
CA LEU A 116 -7.54 19.58 -5.87
C LEU A 116 -7.62 20.87 -6.67
N ILE A 117 -6.53 21.30 -7.30
CA ILE A 117 -6.52 22.46 -8.20
C ILE A 117 -7.42 22.18 -9.40
N LEU A 118 -7.27 21.02 -10.04
CA LEU A 118 -8.15 20.61 -11.15
C LEU A 118 -9.62 20.56 -10.73
N LEU A 119 -9.93 19.90 -9.61
CA LEU A 119 -11.29 19.80 -9.10
C LEU A 119 -11.88 21.18 -8.80
N ARG A 120 -11.09 22.10 -8.24
CA ARG A 120 -11.50 23.48 -7.97
C ARG A 120 -11.73 24.27 -9.25
N PHE A 121 -10.87 24.09 -10.24
CA PHE A 121 -11.00 24.72 -11.55
C PHE A 121 -12.32 24.31 -12.21
N LEU A 122 -12.59 23.00 -12.29
CA LEU A 122 -13.83 22.46 -12.85
C LEU A 122 -15.08 22.95 -12.13
N ASN A 123 -15.03 23.07 -10.79
CA ASN A 123 -16.15 23.61 -10.01
C ASN A 123 -16.43 25.08 -10.37
N ARG A 124 -15.37 25.89 -10.50
CA ARG A 124 -15.49 27.33 -10.77
C ARG A 124 -15.88 27.67 -12.20
N THR A 125 -15.47 26.86 -13.17
CA THR A 125 -15.75 27.13 -14.59
C THR A 125 -17.10 26.59 -15.05
N ALA A 126 -17.72 25.69 -14.28
CA ALA A 126 -19.07 25.23 -14.55
C ALA A 126 -20.07 26.35 -14.28
N ILE A 127 -20.95 26.62 -15.26
CA ILE A 127 -22.03 27.59 -15.12
C ILE A 127 -23.00 27.14 -14.01
N GLU A 128 -23.27 25.83 -13.93
CA GLU A 128 -24.00 25.18 -12.83
C GLU A 128 -23.35 23.82 -12.50
N PRO A 129 -22.42 23.75 -11.54
CA PRO A 129 -21.77 22.49 -11.19
C PRO A 129 -22.76 21.54 -10.52
N ASN A 130 -23.18 20.50 -11.25
CA ASN A 130 -23.97 19.43 -10.67
C ASN A 130 -23.17 18.73 -9.56
N HIS A 131 -23.67 18.79 -8.33
CA HIS A 131 -23.01 18.21 -7.16
C HIS A 131 -22.68 16.72 -7.34
N ASN A 132 -23.54 15.93 -7.99
CA ASN A 132 -23.29 14.52 -8.22
C ASN A 132 -22.10 14.30 -9.16
N ILE A 133 -21.99 15.11 -10.21
CA ILE A 133 -20.86 15.08 -11.14
C ILE A 133 -19.57 15.44 -10.40
N MET A 134 -19.59 16.51 -9.61
CA MET A 134 -18.43 16.94 -8.83
C MET A 134 -18.00 15.92 -7.78
N LEU A 135 -18.94 15.26 -7.10
CA LEU A 135 -18.65 14.17 -6.18
C LEU A 135 -18.08 12.95 -6.91
N ASN A 136 -18.55 12.64 -8.13
CA ASN A 136 -17.96 11.58 -8.95
C ASN A 136 -16.54 11.92 -9.40
N LEU A 137 -16.26 13.17 -9.75
CA LEU A 137 -14.90 13.65 -10.05
C LEU A 137 -13.98 13.56 -8.82
N TYR A 138 -14.48 13.89 -7.63
CA TYR A 138 -13.72 13.65 -6.39
C TYR A 138 -13.41 12.15 -6.23
N LYS A 139 -14.39 11.27 -6.44
CA LYS A 139 -14.19 9.81 -6.34
C LYS A 139 -13.11 9.34 -7.31
N SER A 140 -13.18 9.75 -8.57
CA SER A 140 -12.25 9.29 -9.61
C SER A 140 -10.84 9.87 -9.48
N LEU A 141 -10.71 11.14 -9.11
CA LEU A 141 -9.41 11.84 -9.07
C LEU A 141 -8.68 11.68 -7.73
N VAL A 142 -9.42 11.80 -6.63
CA VAL A 142 -8.85 11.94 -5.28
C VAL A 142 -9.01 10.65 -4.48
N ARG A 143 -10.23 10.11 -4.39
CA ARG A 143 -10.49 8.92 -3.56
C ARG A 143 -9.69 7.71 -4.02
N THR A 144 -9.60 7.47 -5.33
CA THR A 144 -8.79 6.39 -5.93
C THR A 144 -7.33 6.42 -5.48
N VAL A 145 -6.73 7.61 -5.38
CA VAL A 145 -5.33 7.76 -4.94
C VAL A 145 -5.18 7.49 -3.44
N ILE A 146 -6.18 7.86 -2.66
CA ILE A 146 -6.17 7.67 -1.20
C ILE A 146 -6.36 6.21 -0.80
N ILE A 147 -7.28 5.50 -1.46
CA ILE A 147 -7.63 4.10 -1.16
C ILE A 147 -6.73 3.08 -1.86
N TYR A 148 -5.80 3.53 -2.68
CA TYR A 148 -4.86 2.62 -3.30
C TYR A 148 -4.05 1.87 -2.23
N GLY A 149 -4.15 0.53 -2.21
CA GLY A 149 -3.52 -0.30 -1.18
C GLY A 149 -4.24 -0.30 0.16
N TYR A 150 -5.54 0.02 0.21
CA TYR A 150 -6.31 0.10 1.45
C TYR A 150 -6.23 -1.14 2.37
N PRO A 151 -6.18 -2.41 1.90
CA PRO A 151 -6.12 -3.54 2.83
C PRO A 151 -4.87 -3.49 3.70
N VAL A 152 -3.75 -3.08 3.10
CA VAL A 152 -2.48 -2.97 3.79
C VAL A 152 -2.40 -1.67 4.60
N LEU A 153 -2.97 -0.57 4.10
CA LEU A 153 -3.02 0.71 4.82
C LEU A 153 -3.88 0.68 6.08
N LEU A 154 -4.83 -0.25 6.21
CA LEU A 154 -5.64 -0.40 7.42
C LEU A 154 -4.79 -0.74 8.65
N SER A 155 -3.60 -1.33 8.47
CA SER A 155 -2.65 -1.56 9.55
C SER A 155 -1.95 -0.27 10.05
N ALA A 156 -2.19 0.88 9.43
CA ALA A 156 -1.61 2.16 9.83
C ALA A 156 -2.27 2.72 11.10
N ASP A 157 -1.53 3.54 11.85
CA ASP A 157 -2.07 4.18 13.05
C ASP A 157 -3.19 5.19 12.75
N ASN A 158 -4.02 5.44 13.77
CA ASN A 158 -5.12 6.40 13.65
C ASN A 158 -4.65 7.81 13.27
N LYS A 159 -3.46 8.24 13.71
CA LYS A 159 -2.89 9.55 13.32
C LYS A 159 -2.71 9.68 11.81
N ARG A 160 -2.33 8.61 11.10
CA ARG A 160 -2.22 8.63 9.63
C ARG A 160 -3.59 8.65 8.98
N TRP A 161 -4.54 7.89 9.50
CA TRP A 161 -5.93 7.95 9.06
C TRP A 161 -6.55 9.34 9.25
N ASP A 162 -6.25 10.04 10.33
CA ASP A 162 -6.70 11.42 10.57
C ASP A 162 -6.14 12.38 9.51
N ARG A 163 -4.86 12.23 9.14
CA ARG A 163 -4.26 13.02 8.05
C ARG A 163 -4.94 12.76 6.71
N ILE A 164 -5.23 11.50 6.41
CA ILE A 164 -5.98 11.13 5.20
C ILE A 164 -7.41 11.70 5.24
N GLN A 165 -8.05 11.68 6.41
CA GLN A 165 -9.39 12.21 6.61
C GLN A 165 -9.45 13.73 6.40
N ILE A 166 -8.41 14.47 6.82
CA ILE A 166 -8.27 15.89 6.53
C ILE A 166 -8.19 16.13 5.02
N ILE A 167 -7.43 15.31 4.30
CA ILE A 167 -7.31 15.39 2.84
C ILE A 167 -8.67 15.15 2.16
N GLN A 168 -9.38 14.10 2.57
CA GLN A 168 -10.73 13.81 2.08
C GLN A 168 -11.67 15.00 2.32
N SER A 169 -11.71 15.50 3.55
CA SER A 169 -12.60 16.61 3.93
C SER A 169 -12.30 17.86 3.11
N LYS A 170 -11.01 18.17 2.87
CA LYS A 170 -10.60 19.28 2.01
C LYS A 170 -11.06 19.08 0.56
N ALA A 171 -10.95 17.85 0.05
CA ALA A 171 -11.40 17.53 -1.31
C ALA A 171 -12.92 17.63 -1.46
N LEU A 172 -13.68 17.17 -0.48
CA LEU A 172 -15.15 17.27 -0.48
C LEU A 172 -15.62 18.73 -0.39
N ARG A 173 -14.98 19.59 0.41
CA ARG A 173 -15.27 21.04 0.40
C ARG A 173 -15.09 21.64 -0.98
N VAL A 174 -13.98 21.30 -1.65
CA VAL A 174 -13.72 21.76 -3.02
C VAL A 174 -14.75 21.19 -4.01
N ALA A 175 -15.15 19.93 -3.88
CA ALA A 175 -16.17 19.33 -4.75
C ALA A 175 -17.55 19.99 -4.59
N LEU A 176 -17.92 20.36 -3.37
CA LEU A 176 -19.21 20.97 -3.04
C LEU A 176 -19.21 22.52 -3.09
N GLY A 177 -18.09 23.15 -3.42
CA GLY A 177 -17.99 24.62 -3.41
C GLY A 177 -18.10 25.24 -2.01
N LEU A 178 -17.87 24.46 -0.94
CA LEU A 178 -18.08 24.92 0.43
C LEU A 178 -16.87 25.69 0.99
N PRO A 179 -17.10 26.64 1.92
CA PRO A 179 -16.04 27.34 2.63
C PRO A 179 -15.08 26.40 3.38
N HIS A 180 -13.83 26.84 3.57
CA HIS A 180 -12.80 26.03 4.24
C HIS A 180 -13.11 25.69 5.70
N TYR A 181 -13.89 26.53 6.39
CA TYR A 181 -14.28 26.37 7.80
C TYR A 181 -15.50 25.47 8.01
N THR A 182 -16.17 25.01 6.96
CA THR A 182 -17.34 24.12 7.11
C THR A 182 -16.94 22.84 7.84
N SER A 183 -17.74 22.41 8.83
CA SER A 183 -17.43 21.24 9.66
C SER A 183 -17.38 19.95 8.83
N ALA A 184 -16.44 19.05 9.16
CA ALA A 184 -16.28 17.79 8.45
C ALA A 184 -17.57 16.96 8.49
N ASP A 185 -18.24 16.89 9.65
CA ASP A 185 -19.47 16.12 9.81
C ASP A 185 -20.64 16.63 8.96
N TYR A 186 -20.74 17.94 8.77
CA TYR A 186 -21.74 18.51 7.87
C TYR A 186 -21.48 18.13 6.41
N ILE A 187 -20.22 18.21 5.98
CA ILE A 187 -19.81 17.87 4.61
C ILE A 187 -20.09 16.40 4.30
N HIS A 188 -19.78 15.50 5.23
CA HIS A 188 -20.04 14.07 5.06
C HIS A 188 -21.54 13.74 4.98
N ARG A 189 -22.36 14.45 5.76
CA ARG A 189 -23.83 14.32 5.70
C ARG A 189 -24.40 14.78 4.37
N ILE A 190 -24.03 15.97 3.89
CA ILE A 190 -24.52 16.50 2.61
C ILE A 190 -24.02 15.69 1.43
N ALA A 191 -22.74 15.30 1.44
CA ALA A 191 -22.17 14.52 0.34
C ALA A 191 -22.68 13.07 0.29
N ASN A 192 -23.34 12.60 1.35
CA ASN A 192 -23.66 11.20 1.59
C ASN A 192 -22.45 10.28 1.33
N ILE A 193 -21.30 10.68 1.87
CA ILE A 193 -20.02 9.98 1.70
C ILE A 193 -19.49 9.58 3.07
N PRO A 194 -19.17 8.30 3.31
CA PRO A 194 -18.55 7.89 4.57
C PRO A 194 -17.15 8.48 4.74
N ARG A 195 -16.68 8.50 5.99
CA ARG A 195 -15.29 8.79 6.30
C ARG A 195 -14.39 7.73 5.65
N ILE A 196 -13.15 8.11 5.38
CA ILE A 196 -12.28 7.32 4.51
C ILE A 196 -11.90 5.96 5.12
N LYS A 197 -11.71 5.91 6.44
CA LYS A 197 -11.37 4.67 7.16
C LYS A 197 -12.57 3.71 7.12
N ASP A 198 -13.76 4.19 7.47
CA ASP A 198 -15.00 3.42 7.40
C ASP A 198 -15.27 2.91 5.99
N TYR A 199 -15.01 3.73 4.96
CA TYR A 199 -15.12 3.29 3.57
C TYR A 199 -14.13 2.17 3.23
N ALA A 200 -12.88 2.25 3.69
CA ALA A 200 -11.87 1.23 3.49
C ALA A 200 -12.22 -0.09 4.19
N ILE A 201 -12.74 -0.03 5.42
CA ILE A 201 -13.24 -1.21 6.17
C ILE A 201 -14.40 -1.86 5.41
N ASN A 202 -15.40 -1.08 5.00
CA ASN A 202 -16.53 -1.59 4.22
C ASN A 202 -16.10 -2.25 2.90
N LEU A 203 -15.05 -1.73 2.24
CA LEU A 203 -14.49 -2.37 1.05
C LEU A 203 -13.82 -3.70 1.38
N LEU A 204 -13.12 -3.78 2.51
CA LEU A 204 -12.44 -4.99 2.96
C LEU A 204 -13.44 -6.08 3.32
N GLU A 205 -14.51 -5.73 4.02
CA GLU A 205 -15.62 -6.64 4.35
C GLU A 205 -16.30 -7.19 3.10
N LYS A 206 -16.57 -6.32 2.11
CA LYS A 206 -17.11 -6.76 0.82
C LYS A 206 -16.16 -7.71 0.11
N ALA A 207 -14.88 -7.40 0.04
CA ALA A 207 -13.87 -8.28 -0.55
C ALA A 207 -13.81 -9.63 0.17
N SER A 208 -13.89 -9.64 1.49
CA SER A 208 -13.96 -10.86 2.31
C SER A 208 -15.22 -11.67 1.99
N SER A 209 -16.40 -11.05 1.92
CA SER A 209 -17.64 -11.75 1.55
C SER A 209 -17.57 -12.41 0.16
N THR A 210 -16.97 -11.73 -0.83
CA THR A 210 -16.76 -12.26 -2.17
C THR A 210 -15.74 -13.40 -2.19
N ALA A 211 -14.68 -13.31 -1.39
CA ALA A 211 -13.68 -14.37 -1.27
C ALA A 211 -14.30 -15.65 -0.68
N SER A 212 -15.18 -15.49 0.31
CA SER A 212 -15.94 -16.59 0.90
C SER A 212 -16.86 -17.25 -0.14
N SER A 213 -17.60 -16.46 -0.93
CA SER A 213 -18.47 -17.01 -1.98
C SER A 213 -17.72 -17.75 -3.08
N ASN A 214 -16.46 -17.34 -3.36
CA ASN A 214 -15.62 -17.95 -4.38
C ASN A 214 -14.78 -19.14 -3.86
N ASN A 215 -14.98 -19.58 -2.61
CA ASN A 215 -14.20 -20.62 -1.94
C ASN A 215 -12.69 -20.33 -1.85
N GLU A 216 -12.29 -19.05 -1.86
CA GLU A 216 -10.89 -18.62 -1.70
C GLU A 216 -10.53 -18.50 -0.21
N MET A 217 -10.57 -19.63 0.50
CA MET A 217 -10.47 -19.69 1.97
C MET A 217 -9.18 -19.07 2.55
N ILE A 218 -8.06 -19.20 1.84
CA ILE A 218 -6.77 -18.62 2.26
C ILE A 218 -6.85 -17.09 2.20
N TYR A 219 -7.35 -16.55 1.09
CA TYR A 219 -7.49 -15.11 0.90
C TYR A 219 -8.48 -14.52 1.90
N HIS A 220 -9.63 -15.18 2.09
CA HIS A 220 -10.62 -14.80 3.08
C HIS A 220 -10.02 -14.68 4.50
N ARG A 221 -9.24 -15.69 4.94
CA ARG A 221 -8.58 -15.67 6.25
C ARG A 221 -7.61 -14.49 6.38
N SER A 222 -6.78 -14.25 5.37
CA SER A 222 -5.85 -13.10 5.39
C SER A 222 -6.58 -11.76 5.50
N LEU A 223 -7.72 -11.59 4.84
CA LEU A 223 -8.52 -10.37 4.96
C LEU A 223 -9.15 -10.22 6.35
N GLN A 224 -9.57 -11.32 6.97
CA GLN A 224 -10.07 -11.31 8.34
C GLN A 224 -8.98 -10.93 9.36
N ASP A 225 -7.77 -11.45 9.19
CA ASP A 225 -6.63 -11.08 10.05
C ASP A 225 -6.33 -9.58 9.98
N ILE A 226 -6.47 -8.97 8.80
CA ILE A 226 -6.33 -7.52 8.63
C ILE A 226 -7.44 -6.77 9.36
N LEU A 227 -8.69 -7.23 9.27
CA LEU A 227 -9.83 -6.60 9.95
C LEU A 227 -9.65 -6.59 11.48
N LEU A 228 -9.06 -7.65 12.05
CA LEU A 228 -8.79 -7.74 13.49
C LEU A 228 -7.78 -6.71 14.00
N VAL A 229 -6.92 -6.19 13.12
CA VAL A 229 -5.85 -5.23 13.47
C VAL A 229 -6.24 -3.78 13.08
N SER A 230 -7.33 -3.61 12.33
CA SER A 230 -7.75 -2.32 11.75
C SER A 230 -8.52 -1.37 12.68
#